data_AF-A0AAX0W335-F1
#
_entry.id   AF-A0AAX0W335-F1
#
_cell.length_a   1.000
_cell.length_b   1.000
_cell.length_c   1.000
_cell.angle_alpha   90.00
_cell.angle_beta   90.00
_cell.angle_gamma   90.00
#
_symmetry.space_group_name_H-M   'P 1'
#
loop_
_entity.id
_entity.type
_entity.pdbx_description
1 polymer ?
#
loop_
_entity_poly.entity_id
_entity_poly.type
_entity_poly.pdbx_seq_one_letter_code
_entity_poly.pdbx_strand_id
1 'polypeptide(L)' 'MSHSPRLLAIGVVGAALIDHQVHRTADSRARLEGATDMARRLGVLDGAEAQLVANLIARYDAGQPHNAFAPGAHA' A
#
# COMPACT_ATOMS: atom_id res chain seq x y z
N MET A 1 -22.23 12.23 -6.90
CA MET A 1 -21.17 12.17 -5.87
C MET A 1 -19.83 12.15 -6.59
N SER A 2 -19.12 13.27 -6.66
CA SER A 2 -17.77 13.29 -7.27
C SER A 2 -16.81 12.57 -6.32
N HIS A 3 -16.40 11.35 -6.66
CA HIS A 3 -15.44 10.59 -5.86
C HIS A 3 -14.07 11.23 -6.06
N SER A 4 -13.41 11.63 -4.96
CA SER A 4 -12.04 12.11 -5.05
C SER A 4 -11.14 10.99 -5.60
N PRO A 5 -10.39 11.19 -6.70
CA PRO A 5 -9.48 10.20 -7.24
C PRO A 5 -8.53 9.62 -6.19
N ARG A 6 -8.19 10.43 -5.19
CA ARG A 6 -7.38 10.04 -4.04
C ARG A 6 -8.03 9.01 -3.12
N LEU A 7 -9.31 9.18 -2.81
CA LEU A 7 -10.03 8.21 -1.98
C LEU A 7 -10.15 6.86 -2.70
N LEU A 8 -10.37 6.88 -4.02
CA LEU A 8 -10.38 5.66 -4.83
C LEU A 8 -9.01 4.98 -4.83
N ALA A 9 -7.92 5.72 -5.06
CA ALA A 9 -6.57 5.15 -5.04
C ALA A 9 -6.20 4.56 -3.68
N ILE A 10 -6.49 5.27 -2.58
CA ILE A 10 -6.28 4.75 -1.22
C ILE A 10 -7.09 3.48 -1.00
N GLY A 11 -8.36 3.45 -1.45
CA GLY A 11 -9.20 2.25 -1.35
C GLY A 11 -8.65 1.06 -2.13
N VAL A 12 -8.18 1.27 -3.37
CA VAL A 12 -7.59 0.22 -4.21
C VAL A 12 -6.29 -0.31 -3.61
N VAL A 13 -5.39 0.58 -3.17
CA VAL A 13 -4.12 0.19 -2.55
C VAL A 13 -4.37 -0.52 -1.21
N GLY A 14 -5.32 -0.03 -0.40
CA GLY A 14 -5.72 -0.66 0.85
C GLY A 14 -6.30 -2.07 0.65
N ALA A 15 -7.15 -2.26 -0.36
CA ALA A 15 -7.69 -3.58 -0.69
C ALA A 15 -6.58 -4.55 -1.14
N ALA A 16 -5.65 -4.09 -1.97
CA ALA A 16 -4.50 -4.89 -2.39
C ALA A 16 -3.54 -5.22 -1.23
N LEU A 17 -3.36 -4.31 -0.27
CA LEU A 17 -2.61 -4.55 0.97
C LEU A 17 -3.23 -5.68 1.79
N ILE A 18 -4.54 -5.63 2.01
CA ILE A 18 -5.25 -6.67 2.79
C ILE A 18 -5.17 -8.01 2.06
N ASP A 19 -5.39 -8.03 0.74
CA ASP A 19 -5.27 -9.24 -0.07
C ASP A 19 -3.88 -9.88 0.06
N HIS A 20 -2.82 -9.05 -0.01
CA HIS A 20 -1.45 -9.51 0.18
C HIS A 20 -1.17 -10.01 1.60
N GLN A 21 -1.69 -9.34 2.64
CA GLN A 21 -1.53 -9.80 4.02
C GLN A 21 -2.15 -11.18 4.28
N VAL A 22 -3.31 -11.44 3.67
CA VAL A 22 -4.08 -12.69 3.82
C VAL A 22 -3.44 -13.81 3.01
N HIS A 23 -3.16 -13.59 1.73
CA HIS A 23 -2.72 -14.64 0.82
C HIS A 23 -1.19 -14.82 0.77
N ARG A 24 -0.41 -13.75 0.99
CA ARG A 24 1.07 -13.76 1.00
C ARG A 24 1.71 -14.43 -0.22
N THR A 25 1.13 -14.22 -1.39
CA THR A 25 1.63 -14.75 -2.67
C THR A 25 2.38 -13.68 -3.46
N ALA A 26 3.27 -14.11 -4.36
CA ALA A 26 3.94 -13.21 -5.29
C ALA A 26 2.95 -12.43 -6.19
N ASP A 27 1.82 -13.04 -6.56
CA ASP A 27 0.78 -12.38 -7.37
C ASP A 27 0.09 -11.25 -6.59
N SER A 28 -0.34 -11.52 -5.36
CA SER A 28 -0.95 -10.49 -4.49
C SER A 28 0.01 -9.32 -4.24
N ARG A 29 1.31 -9.60 -4.10
CA ARG A 29 2.36 -8.58 -3.98
C ARG A 29 2.49 -7.74 -5.25
N ALA A 30 2.59 -8.37 -6.42
CA ALA A 30 2.72 -7.67 -7.69
C ALA A 30 1.51 -6.75 -7.99
N ARG A 31 0.29 -7.19 -7.63
CA ARG A 31 -0.93 -6.36 -7.76
C ARG A 31 -0.86 -5.10 -6.90
N LEU A 32 -0.39 -5.24 -5.67
CA LEU A 32 -0.22 -4.13 -4.75
C LEU A 32 0.87 -3.15 -5.22
N GLU A 33 2.03 -3.66 -5.63
CA GLU A 33 3.11 -2.84 -6.19
C GLU A 33 2.63 -2.08 -7.44
N GLY A 34 1.91 -2.76 -8.33
CA GLY A 34 1.35 -2.15 -9.54
C GLY A 34 0.30 -1.07 -9.25
N ALA A 35 -0.63 -1.32 -8.32
CA ALA A 35 -1.63 -0.32 -7.91
C ALA A 35 -0.99 0.94 -7.31
N THR A 36 0.03 0.74 -6.48
CA THR A 36 0.79 1.82 -5.83
C THR A 36 1.57 2.64 -6.85
N ASP A 37 2.29 1.98 -7.77
CA ASP A 37 3.05 2.68 -8.80
C ASP A 37 2.10 3.45 -9.75
N MET A 38 0.96 2.88 -10.10
CA MET A 38 -0.05 3.56 -10.92
C MET A 38 -0.59 4.82 -10.21
N ALA A 39 -0.98 4.70 -8.94
CA ALA A 39 -1.48 5.84 -8.17
C ALA A 39 -0.43 6.94 -8.00
N ARG A 40 0.85 6.57 -7.83
CA ARG A 40 1.98 7.52 -7.81
C ARG A 40 2.17 8.22 -9.16
N ARG A 41 2.16 7.48 -10.28
CA ARG A 41 2.32 8.05 -11.64
C ARG A 41 1.19 9.01 -12.01
N LEU A 42 -0.02 8.76 -11.50
CA LEU A 42 -1.16 9.65 -11.68
C LEU A 42 -1.13 10.89 -10.77
N GLY A 43 -0.10 11.04 -9.93
CA GLY A 43 0.03 12.14 -8.97
C GLY A 43 -0.99 12.07 -7.83
N VAL A 44 -1.64 10.91 -7.64
CA VAL A 44 -2.68 10.72 -6.62
C VAL A 44 -2.06 10.39 -5.27
N LEU A 45 -0.96 9.62 -5.29
CA LEU A 45 -0.06 9.40 -4.17
C LEU A 45 1.25 10.15 -4.40
N ASP A 46 1.81 10.71 -3.33
CA ASP A 46 3.15 11.25 -3.36
C ASP A 46 4.23 10.17 -3.13
N GLY A 47 5.50 10.58 -3.20
CA GLY A 47 6.62 9.67 -3.00
C GLY A 47 6.74 9.09 -1.59
N ALA A 48 6.34 9.86 -0.57
CA ALA A 48 6.37 9.40 0.82
C ALA A 48 5.29 8.35 1.08
N GLU A 49 4.11 8.53 0.50
CA GLU A 49 3.01 7.58 0.56
C GLU A 49 3.36 6.27 -0.18
N ALA A 50 3.96 6.36 -1.37
CA ALA A 50 4.43 5.17 -2.08
C ALA A 50 5.53 4.43 -1.30
N GLN A 51 6.45 5.16 -0.66
CA GLN A 51 7.49 4.57 0.19
C GLN A 51 6.90 3.90 1.43
N LEU A 52 5.85 4.49 2.03
CA LEU A 52 5.12 3.89 3.13
C LEU A 52 4.55 2.53 2.72
N VAL A 53 3.91 2.44 1.55
CA VAL A 53 3.36 1.17 1.05
C VAL A 53 4.47 0.13 0.83
N ALA A 54 5.59 0.53 0.23
CA ALA A 54 6.75 -0.36 0.04
C ALA A 54 7.28 -0.90 1.39
N ASN A 55 7.35 -0.06 2.41
CA ASN A 55 7.73 -0.47 3.76
C ASN A 55 6.73 -1.46 4.36
N LEU A 56 5.43 -1.26 4.15
CA LEU A 56 4.39 -2.19 4.62
C LEU A 56 4.51 -3.56 3.95
N ILE A 57 4.77 -3.61 2.63
CA ILE A 57 5.00 -4.86 1.89
C ILE A 57 6.17 -5.64 2.50
N ALA A 58 7.34 -4.99 2.64
CA ALA A 58 8.54 -5.62 3.18
C ALA A 58 8.31 -6.21 4.58
N ARG A 59 7.48 -5.55 5.39
CA ARG A 59 7.13 -6.02 6.74
C ARG A 59 6.19 -7.21 6.72
N TYR A 60 5.20 -7.23 5.84
CA TYR A 60 4.28 -8.36 5.72
C TYR A 60 4.98 -9.59 5.15
N ASP A 61 5.91 -9.39 4.21
CA ASP A 61 6.83 -10.43 3.73
C ASP A 61 7.70 -10.99 4.87
N ALA A 62 8.13 -10.13 5.80
CA ALA A 62 8.85 -10.54 7.02
C ALA A 62 7.96 -11.21 8.09
N GLY A 63 6.65 -11.38 7.83
CA GLY A 63 5.71 -11.99 8.77
C GLY A 63 5.34 -11.10 9.95
N GLN A 64 5.66 -9.81 9.90
CA GLN A 64 5.45 -8.89 11.00
C GLN A 64 3.96 -8.47 11.10
N PRO A 65 3.36 -8.47 12.31
CA PRO A 65 1.94 -8.20 12.46
C PRO A 65 1.59 -6.74 12.15
N HIS A 66 0.35 -6.53 11.70
CA HIS A 66 -0.19 -5.22 11.28
C HIS A 66 -0.22 -4.16 12.40
N ASN A 67 -0.13 -4.56 13.67
CA ASN A 67 -0.07 -3.65 14.83
C ASN A 67 1.34 -3.09 15.11
N ALA A 68 2.38 -3.60 14.45
CA ALA A 68 3.73 -3.10 14.65
C ALA A 68 4.00 -1.77 13.92
N PHE A 69 3.06 -1.24 13.14
CA PHE A 69 3.24 0.02 12.42
C PHE A 69 2.86 1.20 13.34
N ALA A 70 3.87 1.93 13.81
CA ALA A 70 3.71 3.18 14.53
C ALA A 70 4.00 4.35 13.57
N PRO A 71 2.98 4.99 12.98
CA PRO A 71 3.17 6.17 12.15
C PRO A 71 3.73 7.29 13.04
N GLY A 72 5.03 7.59 12.91
CA GLY A 72 5.74 8.59 13.72
C GLY A 72 7.14 8.21 14.18
N ALA A 73 7.58 6.95 14.01
CA ALA A 73 8.93 6.52 14.40
C ALA A 73 10.03 6.83 13.37
N HIS A 74 9.69 7.45 12.24
CA HIS A 74 10.61 7.86 11.19
C HIS A 74 10.54 9.39 11.07
N ALA A 75 11.07 10.10 12.07
CA ALA A 75 11.29 11.53 12.06
C ALA A 75 12.78 11.79 12.30
#